data_AF-A0A934YQY5-F1
#
_entry.id   AF-A0A934YQY5-F1
#
_cell.length_a   1.000
_cell.length_b   1.000
_cell.length_c   1.000
_cell.angle_alpha   90.00
_cell.angle_beta   90.00
_cell.angle_gamma   90.00
#
_symmetry.space_group_name_H-M   'P 1'
#
loop_
_entity.id
_entity.type
_entity.pdbx_description
1 polymer ?
#
loop_
_entity_poly.entity_id
_entity_poly.type
_entity_poly.pdbx_seq_one_letter_code
_entity_poly.pdbx_strand_id
1 'polypeptide(L)'
;MLELVEILVSFAVTTGALFAVVLRDERRLSPEARARAWPEPSRNAALVVFGVLALPVHFARTRRSVLGFALGVLLALGVTAVNALVLGTIEWFLNPD
;
A
#
# COMPACT_ATOMS: atom_id res chain seq x y z
N MET A 1 8.44 18.23 -16.99
CA MET A 1 8.56 18.57 -15.55
C MET A 1 7.35 18.08 -14.75
N LEU A 2 6.13 18.31 -15.23
CA LEU A 2 4.90 17.81 -14.59
C LEU A 2 4.90 16.28 -14.41
N GLU A 3 5.19 15.51 -15.47
CA GLU A 3 5.27 14.03 -15.38
C GLU A 3 6.24 13.53 -14.31
N LEU A 4 7.41 14.17 -14.17
CA LEU A 4 8.37 13.80 -13.13
C LEU A 4 7.78 14.04 -11.73
N VAL A 5 7.09 15.18 -11.54
CA VAL A 5 6.41 15.49 -10.28
C VAL A 5 5.32 14.46 -9.99
N GLU A 6 4.50 14.12 -10.98
CA GLU A 6 3.43 13.12 -10.84
C GLU A 6 3.99 11.73 -10.48
N ILE A 7 5.08 11.31 -11.14
CA ILE A 7 5.75 10.03 -10.82
C ILE A 7 6.26 10.04 -9.39
N LEU A 8 6.94 11.10 -8.97
CA LEU A 8 7.50 11.20 -7.62
C LEU A 8 6.40 11.27 -6.55
N VAL A 9 5.33 12.02 -6.79
CA VAL A 9 4.18 12.09 -5.91
C VAL A 9 3.48 10.73 -5.85
N SER A 10 3.24 10.10 -6.99
CA SER A 10 2.60 8.78 -7.08
C SER A 10 3.39 7.73 -6.30
N PHE A 11 4.72 7.73 -6.47
CA PHE A 11 5.62 6.84 -5.75
C PHE A 11 5.59 7.11 -4.24
N ALA A 12 5.66 8.37 -3.83
CA ALA A 12 5.67 8.75 -2.41
C ALA A 12 4.33 8.42 -1.72
N VAL A 13 3.21 8.76 -2.35
CA VAL A 13 1.85 8.49 -1.84
C VAL A 13 1.61 6.99 -1.75
N THR A 14 1.87 6.25 -2.83
CA THR A 14 1.64 4.80 -2.87
C THR A 14 2.54 4.09 -1.85
N THR A 15 3.85 4.33 -1.90
CA THR A 15 4.80 3.68 -0.97
C THR A 15 4.49 4.05 0.48
N GLY A 16 4.26 5.33 0.77
CA GLY A 16 3.90 5.79 2.11
C GLY A 16 2.62 5.15 2.64
N ALA A 17 1.57 5.07 1.81
CA ALA A 17 0.32 4.43 2.17
C ALA A 17 0.48 2.92 2.43
N LEU A 18 1.27 2.21 1.61
CA LEU A 18 1.56 0.80 1.80
C LEU A 18 2.24 0.53 3.14
N PHE A 19 3.30 1.29 3.46
CA PHE A 19 3.97 1.19 4.75
C PHE A 19 3.04 1.55 5.90
N ALA A 20 2.25 2.61 5.79
CA ALA A 20 1.30 3.00 6.81
C ALA A 20 0.27 1.91 7.10
N VAL A 21 -0.30 1.28 6.06
CA VAL A 21 -1.25 0.18 6.20
C VAL A 21 -0.61 -1.02 6.89
N VAL A 22 0.54 -1.48 6.40
CA VAL A 22 1.19 -2.70 6.92
C VAL A 22 1.70 -2.49 8.35
N LEU A 23 2.36 -1.36 8.64
CA LEU A 23 2.86 -1.09 9.98
C LEU A 23 1.73 -0.90 10.99
N ARG A 24 0.62 -0.26 10.58
CA ARG A 24 -0.58 -0.15 11.42
C ARG A 24 -1.20 -1.52 11.69
N ASP A 25 -1.23 -2.39 10.68
CA ASP A 25 -1.73 -3.75 10.80
C ASP A 25 -0.88 -4.58 11.77
N GLU A 26 0.44 -4.61 11.56
CA GLU A 26 1.38 -5.38 12.40
C GLU A 26 1.35 -4.98 13.87
N ARG A 27 1.09 -3.70 14.17
CA ARG A 27 0.91 -3.20 15.55
C ARG A 27 -0.34 -3.75 16.23
N ARG A 28 -1.33 -4.22 15.47
CA ARG A 28 -2.62 -4.74 15.96
C ARG A 28 -2.73 -6.26 15.90
N LEU A 29 -1.72 -6.94 15.35
CA LEU A 29 -1.71 -8.40 15.26
C LEU A 29 -1.48 -9.04 16.64
N SER A 30 -2.10 -10.19 16.87
CA SER A 30 -1.73 -11.06 17.99
C SER A 30 -0.30 -11.57 17.82
N PRO A 31 0.37 -12.02 18.90
CA PRO A 31 1.72 -12.57 18.83
C PRO A 31 1.88 -13.68 17.79
N GLU A 32 0.91 -14.60 17.70
CA GLU A 32 0.92 -15.72 16.76
C GLU A 32 0.80 -15.25 15.31
N ALA A 33 -0.02 -14.24 15.06
CA ALA A 33 -0.18 -13.66 13.73
C ALA A 33 1.06 -12.86 13.31
N ARG A 34 1.67 -12.15 14.25
CA ARG A 34 2.90 -11.40 14.02
C ARG A 34 4.09 -12.31 13.74
N ALA A 35 4.18 -13.48 14.37
CA ALA A 35 5.21 -14.48 14.09
C ALA A 35 5.18 -14.99 12.63
N ARG A 36 4.05 -14.83 11.93
CA ARG A 36 3.91 -15.19 10.51
C ARG A 36 4.25 -14.06 9.55
N ALA A 37 4.33 -12.82 10.03
CA ALA A 37 4.68 -11.66 9.20
C ALA A 37 6.06 -11.86 8.55
N TRP A 38 6.31 -11.14 7.48
CA TRP A 38 7.65 -11.14 6.89
C TRP A 38 8.67 -10.53 7.85
N PRO A 39 9.94 -10.97 7.83
CA PRO A 39 11.02 -10.19 8.40
C PRO A 39 11.02 -8.79 7.81
N GLU A 40 11.38 -7.80 8.64
CA GLU A 40 11.33 -6.38 8.26
C GLU A 40 12.03 -6.05 6.93
N PRO A 41 13.24 -6.57 6.62
CA PRO A 41 13.87 -6.33 5.33
C PRO A 41 13.06 -6.87 4.15
N SER A 42 12.53 -8.09 4.26
CA SER A 42 11.70 -8.71 3.21
C SER A 42 10.37 -8.00 3.03
N ARG A 43 9.75 -7.56 4.13
CA ARG A 43 8.53 -6.74 4.11
C ARG A 43 8.76 -5.45 3.34
N ASN A 44 9.81 -4.72 3.69
CA ASN A 44 10.13 -3.43 3.08
C ASN A 44 10.43 -3.60 1.58
N ALA A 45 11.22 -4.61 1.22
CA ALA A 45 11.49 -4.94 -0.18
C ALA A 45 10.20 -5.29 -0.95
N ALA A 46 9.32 -6.09 -0.35
CA ALA A 46 8.06 -6.46 -0.99
C ALA A 46 7.15 -5.26 -1.25
N LEU A 47 7.06 -4.32 -0.30
CA LEU A 47 6.23 -3.12 -0.43
C LEU A 47 6.74 -2.18 -1.54
N VAL A 48 8.06 -2.05 -1.69
CA VAL A 48 8.67 -1.19 -2.72
C VAL A 48 8.59 -1.84 -4.11
N VAL A 49 8.88 -3.14 -4.21
CA VAL A 49 8.98 -3.82 -5.51
C VAL A 49 7.61 -4.22 -6.06
N PHE A 50 6.74 -4.79 -5.23
CA PHE A 50 5.42 -5.28 -5.67
C PHE A 50 4.31 -4.26 -5.46
N GLY A 51 4.57 -3.16 -4.76
CA GLY A 51 3.60 -2.09 -4.54
C GLY A 51 2.31 -2.62 -3.90
N VAL A 52 1.17 -2.23 -4.47
CA VAL A 52 -0.17 -2.59 -3.97
C VAL A 52 -0.44 -4.10 -3.94
N LEU A 53 0.26 -4.89 -4.77
CA LEU A 53 0.12 -6.35 -4.78
C LEU A 53 0.73 -7.01 -3.53
N ALA A 54 1.58 -6.30 -2.78
CA ALA A 54 2.10 -6.79 -1.51
C ALA A 54 1.01 -6.90 -0.42
N LEU A 55 -0.06 -6.10 -0.49
CA LEU A 55 -1.12 -6.09 0.53
C LEU A 55 -1.92 -7.40 0.58
N PRO A 56 -2.49 -7.93 -0.53
CA PRO A 56 -3.16 -9.23 -0.51
C PRO A 56 -2.30 -10.34 0.08
N VAL A 57 -1.00 -10.37 -0.27
CA VAL A 57 -0.06 -11.39 0.21
C VAL A 57 0.22 -11.22 1.71
N HIS A 58 0.47 -9.99 2.17
CA HIS A 58 0.66 -9.69 3.61
C HIS A 58 -0.53 -10.15 4.45
N PHE A 59 -1.74 -9.77 4.06
CA PHE A 59 -2.94 -10.09 4.83
C PHE A 59 -3.32 -11.57 4.75
N ALA A 60 -3.13 -12.22 3.60
CA ALA A 60 -3.29 -13.67 3.47
C ALA A 60 -2.30 -14.43 4.37
N ARG A 61 -1.04 -13.98 4.43
CA ARG A 61 0.01 -14.61 5.23
C ARG A 61 -0.21 -14.43 6.74
N THR A 62 -0.51 -13.21 7.19
CA THR A 62 -0.68 -12.92 8.62
C THR A 62 -1.95 -13.54 9.20
N ARG A 63 -3.05 -13.58 8.44
CA ARG A 63 -4.36 -14.07 8.92
C ARG A 63 -4.71 -15.50 8.50
N ARG A 64 -4.05 -16.06 7.48
CA ARG A 64 -4.34 -17.39 6.90
C ARG A 64 -5.81 -17.62 6.56
N SER A 65 -6.47 -16.58 6.05
CA SER A 65 -7.89 -16.63 5.72
C SER A 65 -8.19 -15.94 4.41
N VAL A 66 -9.23 -16.42 3.71
CA VAL A 66 -9.76 -15.79 2.48
C VAL A 66 -10.23 -14.36 2.77
N LEU A 67 -10.84 -14.13 3.94
CA LEU A 67 -11.22 -12.79 4.39
C LEU A 67 -10.00 -11.88 4.57
N GLY A 68 -8.87 -12.41 5.05
CA GLY A 68 -7.60 -11.69 5.09
C GLY A 68 -7.15 -11.27 3.69
N PHE A 69 -7.12 -12.20 2.74
CA PHE A 69 -6.79 -11.89 1.35
C PHE A 69 -7.71 -10.81 0.76
N ALA A 70 -9.02 -10.96 0.92
CA ALA A 70 -10.02 -10.01 0.43
C ALA A 70 -9.84 -8.61 1.05
N LEU A 71 -9.52 -8.54 2.34
CA LEU A 71 -9.18 -7.27 3.01
C LEU A 71 -7.92 -6.64 2.40
N GLY A 72 -6.88 -7.44 2.11
CA GLY A 72 -5.68 -6.97 1.43
C GLY A 72 -5.96 -6.43 0.03
N VAL A 73 -6.85 -7.08 -0.74
CA VAL A 73 -7.33 -6.59 -2.05
C VAL A 73 -8.09 -5.28 -1.90
N LEU A 74 -9.02 -5.20 -0.95
CA LEU A 74 -9.80 -3.97 -0.71
C LEU A 74 -8.89 -2.79 -0.34
N LEU A 75 -7.88 -3.02 0.51
CA LEU A 75 -6.90 -2.00 0.87
C LEU A 75 -5.99 -1.63 -0.30
N ALA A 76 -5.60 -2.59 -1.16
CA ALA A 76 -4.86 -2.32 -2.38
C ALA A 76 -5.65 -1.38 -3.31
N LEU A 77 -6.93 -1.68 -3.54
CA LEU A 77 -7.84 -0.82 -4.29
C LEU A 77 -7.98 0.57 -3.64
N GLY A 78 -8.08 0.62 -2.31
CA GLY A 78 -8.13 1.87 -1.55
C GLY A 78 -6.88 2.74 -1.74
N VAL A 79 -5.68 2.14 -1.68
CA VAL A 79 -4.42 2.85 -1.93
C VAL A 79 -4.37 3.37 -3.36
N THR A 80 -4.75 2.54 -4.35
CA THR A 80 -4.81 2.98 -5.76
C THR A 80 -5.81 4.11 -5.96
N ALA A 81 -7.00 4.05 -5.33
CA ALA A 81 -8.00 5.10 -5.41
C ALA A 81 -7.52 6.42 -4.80
N VAL A 82 -6.84 6.36 -3.64
CA VAL A 82 -6.21 7.55 -3.03
C VAL A 82 -5.15 8.14 -3.95
N ASN A 83 -4.31 7.31 -4.56
CA ASN A 83 -3.28 7.78 -5.49
C ASN A 83 -3.90 8.46 -6.71
N ALA A 84 -4.92 7.85 -7.31
CA ALA A 84 -5.65 8.41 -8.45
C ALA A 84 -6.31 9.75 -8.11
N LEU A 85 -6.91 9.86 -6.92
CA LEU A 85 -7.49 11.11 -6.44
C LEU A 85 -6.42 12.21 -6.29
N VAL A 86 -5.25 11.88 -5.73
CA VAL A 86 -4.15 12.85 -5.58
C VAL A 86 -3.66 13.34 -6.93
N LEU A 87 -3.41 12.43 -7.88
CA LEU A 87 -2.95 12.80 -9.22
C LEU A 87 -4.00 13.63 -9.97
N GLY A 88 -5.27 13.21 -9.97
CA GLY A 88 -6.33 13.98 -10.60
C GLY A 88 -6.53 15.37 -9.97
N THR A 89 -6.28 15.50 -8.66
CA THR A 89 -6.28 16.81 -7.99
C THR A 89 -5.13 17.69 -8.49
N ILE A 90 -3.92 17.13 -8.60
CA ILE A 90 -2.75 17.86 -9.12
C ILE A 90 -2.98 18.32 -10.55
N GLU A 91 -3.48 17.43 -11.40
CA GLU A 91 -3.80 17.71 -12.80
C GLU A 91 -4.83 18.86 -12.91
N TRP A 92 -5.92 18.78 -12.15
CA TRP A 92 -6.95 19.83 -12.11
C TRP A 92 -6.40 21.20 -11.67
N PHE A 93 -5.48 21.25 -10.70
CA PHE A 93 -4.88 22.50 -10.23
C PHE A 93 -3.83 23.08 -11.19
N LEU A 94 -3.06 22.22 -11.88
CA LEU A 94 -1.94 22.64 -12.71
C LEU A 94 -2.31 22.83 -14.18
N ASN A 95 -3.41 22.21 -14.62
CA ASN A 95 -3.98 22.39 -15.94
C ASN A 95 -5.49 22.71 -15.86
N PRO A 96 -5.86 23.86 -15.27
CA PRO A 96 -7.24 24.31 -15.27
C PRO A 96 -7.60 24.85 -16.66
N ASP A 97 -8.15 23.98 -17.50
CA ASP A 97 -8.83 24.40 -18.74
C ASP A 97 -10.10 25.23 -18.45
#